data_AF-A0A7C8HDL2-F1
#
_entry.id   AF-A0A7C8HDL2-F1
#
_cell.length_a   1.000
_cell.length_b   1.000
_cell.length_c   1.000
_cell.angle_alpha   90.00
_cell.angle_beta   90.00
_cell.angle_gamma   90.00
#
_symmetry.space_group_name_H-M   'P 1'
#
loop_
_entity.id
_entity.type
_entity.pdbx_description
1 polymer ?
#
loop_
_entity_poly.entity_id
_entity_poly.type
_entity_poly.pdbx_seq_one_letter_code
_entity_poly.pdbx_strand_id
1 'polypeptide(L)'
;MRIKNANNVAGAGRNRCNGNGNGNNSAVLPANIKDVLRFLNEDDVKIVLKSGKCEEVEVLGVNGNLLAAEYEDDIKFVDIDCICEVIADPEDVIEGLFKQHRCNC
;
A
#
# COMPACT_ATOMS: atom_id res chain seq x y z
N MET A 1 51.35 -38.33 -29.12
CA MET A 1 50.69 -38.65 -27.83
C MET A 1 49.78 -37.48 -27.48
N ARG A 2 48.46 -37.68 -27.47
CA ARG A 2 47.47 -36.63 -27.17
C ARG A 2 47.20 -36.64 -25.67
N ILE A 3 47.37 -35.49 -25.01
CA ILE A 3 46.82 -35.28 -23.67
C ILE A 3 45.85 -34.09 -23.79
N LYS A 4 44.56 -34.43 -23.81
CA LYS A 4 43.49 -33.47 -23.47
C LYS A 4 43.40 -33.48 -21.95
N ASN A 5 43.54 -32.34 -21.30
CA ASN A 5 43.04 -32.17 -19.95
C ASN A 5 42.00 -31.06 -19.96
N ALA A 6 40.79 -31.44 -19.60
CA ALA A 6 39.61 -30.61 -19.56
C ALA A 6 39.49 -30.02 -18.16
N ASN A 7 39.56 -28.70 -18.04
CA ASN A 7 39.02 -28.00 -16.90
C ASN A 7 37.97 -27.02 -17.41
N ASN A 8 36.74 -27.54 -17.50
CA ASN A 8 35.52 -26.75 -17.54
C ASN A 8 35.41 -25.98 -16.22
N VAL A 9 35.85 -24.73 -16.19
CA VAL A 9 35.40 -23.80 -15.17
C VAL A 9 34.22 -23.06 -15.76
N ALA A 10 33.03 -23.52 -15.39
CA ALA A 10 31.79 -22.80 -15.65
C ALA A 10 31.95 -21.39 -15.07
N GLY A 11 32.12 -20.41 -15.95
CA GLY A 11 32.09 -19.00 -15.57
C GLY A 11 30.73 -18.75 -14.93
N ALA A 12 30.73 -18.47 -13.63
CA ALA A 12 29.56 -17.95 -12.93
C ALA A 12 29.10 -16.71 -13.69
N GLY A 13 28.01 -16.88 -14.45
CA GLY A 13 27.32 -15.79 -15.13
C GLY A 13 26.95 -14.79 -14.05
N ARG A 14 27.66 -13.65 -14.02
CA ARG A 14 27.23 -12.51 -13.22
C ARG A 14 25.90 -12.08 -13.83
N ASN A 15 24.80 -12.38 -13.13
CA ASN A 15 23.51 -11.76 -13.42
C ASN A 15 23.70 -10.26 -13.25
N ARG A 16 23.97 -9.57 -14.36
CA ARG A 16 23.92 -8.12 -14.43
C ARG A 16 22.44 -7.79 -14.31
N CYS A 17 22.01 -7.36 -13.13
CA CYS A 17 20.77 -6.61 -12.98
C CYS A 17 20.94 -5.36 -13.85
N ASN A 18 20.42 -5.41 -15.08
CA ASN A 18 20.41 -4.28 -15.98
C ASN A 18 19.25 -3.38 -15.52
N GLY A 19 19.49 -2.63 -14.44
CA GLY A 19 18.57 -1.65 -13.90
C GLY A 19 18.49 -0.43 -14.81
N ASN A 20 17.89 -0.60 -16.00
CA ASN A 20 17.41 0.52 -16.79
C ASN A 20 15.97 0.80 -16.37
N GLY A 21 15.81 1.33 -15.16
CA GLY A 21 14.54 1.71 -14.58
C GLY A 21 14.73 3.07 -13.93
N ASN A 22 14.19 4.09 -14.56
CA ASN A 22 14.16 5.48 -14.15
C ASN A 22 13.81 5.58 -12.65
N GLY A 23 14.79 5.99 -11.83
CA GLY A 23 14.65 6.05 -10.37
C GLY A 23 13.71 7.16 -9.93
N ASN A 24 12.41 6.88 -9.90
CA ASN A 24 11.42 7.67 -9.20
C ASN A 24 10.84 6.81 -8.07
N ASN A 25 11.67 6.47 -7.06
CA ASN A 25 11.25 5.81 -5.83
C ASN A 25 10.57 6.82 -4.88
N SER A 26 9.71 7.68 -5.41
CA SER A 26 8.95 8.61 -4.57
C SER A 26 7.71 7.86 -4.10
N ALA A 27 7.61 7.61 -2.79
CA ALA A 27 6.35 7.25 -2.18
C ALA A 27 5.30 8.27 -2.65
N VAL A 28 4.28 7.81 -3.36
CA VAL A 28 3.19 8.69 -3.77
C VAL A 28 2.36 8.89 -2.53
N LEU A 29 2.56 10.04 -1.87
CA LEU A 29 1.77 10.40 -0.70
C LEU A 29 0.29 10.54 -1.10
N PRO A 30 -0.64 10.15 -0.22
CA PRO A 30 -2.06 10.34 -0.47
C PRO A 30 -2.37 11.82 -0.69
N ALA A 31 -3.15 12.11 -1.73
CA ALA A 31 -3.49 13.49 -2.10
C ALA A 31 -4.87 13.94 -1.58
N ASN A 32 -5.71 12.99 -1.19
CA ASN A 32 -7.08 13.21 -0.72
C ASN A 32 -7.53 12.07 0.21
N ILE A 33 -8.69 12.25 0.86
CA ILE A 33 -9.25 11.26 1.81
C ILE A 33 -9.44 9.89 1.17
N LYS A 34 -9.86 9.83 -0.10
CA LYS A 34 -10.03 8.56 -0.81
C LYS A 34 -8.71 7.79 -0.93
N ASP A 35 -7.61 8.49 -1.18
CA ASP A 35 -6.27 7.87 -1.23
C ASP A 35 -5.85 7.40 0.17
N VAL A 36 -6.10 8.21 1.21
CA VAL A 36 -5.83 7.84 2.61
C VAL A 36 -6.56 6.54 2.98
N LEU A 37 -7.87 6.47 2.73
CA LEU A 37 -8.67 5.28 3.04
C LEU A 37 -8.23 4.04 2.26
N ARG A 38 -7.67 4.21 1.05
CA ARG A 38 -7.11 3.07 0.28
C ARG A 38 -5.82 2.54 0.88
N PHE A 39 -5.00 3.41 1.48
CA PHE A 39 -3.79 2.98 2.17
C PHE A 39 -4.09 2.22 3.45
N LEU A 40 -5.16 2.61 4.13
CA LEU A 40 -5.60 2.07 5.41
C LEU A 40 -6.58 0.89 5.25
N ASN A 41 -6.48 0.14 4.15
CA ASN A 41 -7.39 -0.99 3.91
C ASN A 41 -7.07 -2.12 4.90
N GLU A 42 -8.11 -2.68 5.53
CA GLU A 42 -8.03 -3.65 6.64
C GLU A 42 -7.51 -3.04 7.95
N ASP A 43 -7.46 -1.70 8.07
CA ASP A 43 -7.07 -1.00 9.30
C ASP A 43 -8.29 -0.33 9.98
N ASP A 44 -8.22 -0.23 11.31
CA ASP A 44 -9.18 0.48 12.14
C ASP A 44 -8.92 2.00 12.10
N VAL A 45 -9.97 2.77 11.79
CA VAL A 45 -9.88 4.23 11.69
C VAL A 45 -11.05 4.92 12.36
N LYS A 46 -10.85 6.16 12.79
CA LYS A 46 -11.92 7.07 13.17
C LYS A 46 -12.21 8.03 12.01
N ILE A 47 -13.42 7.98 11.48
CA ILE A 47 -13.89 8.94 10.48
C ILE A 47 -14.70 10.06 11.17
N VAL A 48 -14.49 11.29 10.73
CA VAL A 48 -15.27 12.46 11.15
C VAL A 48 -16.19 12.85 9.99
N LEU A 49 -17.49 12.73 10.17
CA LEU A 49 -18.48 13.09 9.17
C LEU A 49 -18.69 14.61 9.13
N LYS A 50 -19.22 15.13 8.02
CA LYS A 50 -19.64 16.54 7.86
C LYS A 50 -20.63 17.03 8.91
N SER A 51 -21.38 16.11 9.51
CA SER A 51 -22.26 16.40 10.65
C SER A 51 -21.50 16.69 11.96
N GLY A 52 -20.19 16.46 12.00
CA GLY A 52 -19.37 16.46 13.20
C GLY A 52 -19.42 15.15 14.00
N LYS A 53 -20.20 14.15 13.55
CA LYS A 53 -20.23 12.83 14.19
C LYS A 53 -18.92 12.09 13.91
N CYS A 54 -18.35 11.51 14.96
CA CYS A 54 -17.19 10.64 14.87
C CYS A 54 -17.63 9.17 14.96
N GLU A 55 -17.06 8.32 14.11
CA GLU A 55 -17.36 6.89 14.07
C GLU A 55 -16.05 6.11 13.96
N GLU A 56 -15.88 5.08 14.79
CA GLU A 56 -14.79 4.10 14.68
C GLU A 56 -15.25 2.97 13.76
N VAL A 57 -14.42 2.63 12.77
CA VAL A 57 -14.75 1.69 11.70
C VAL A 57 -13.51 0.96 11.23
N GLU A 58 -13.66 -0.28 10.76
CA GLU A 58 -12.63 -0.96 9.97
C GLU A 58 -12.84 -0.67 8.49
N VAL A 59 -11.77 -0.30 7.76
CA VAL A 59 -11.88 -0.06 6.32
C VAL A 59 -11.87 -1.39 5.55
N LEU A 60 -13.00 -1.74 4.94
CA LEU A 60 -13.10 -2.94 4.09
C LEU A 60 -12.72 -2.67 2.64
N GLY A 61 -12.80 -1.40 2.21
CA GLY A 61 -12.34 -0.98 0.90
C GLY A 61 -13.01 0.27 0.36
N VAL A 62 -12.47 0.75 -0.76
CA VAL A 62 -12.90 2.00 -1.40
C VAL A 62 -13.18 1.80 -2.88
N ASN A 63 -14.44 1.98 -3.28
CA ASN A 63 -14.87 1.91 -4.67
C ASN A 63 -15.51 3.22 -5.13
N GLY A 64 -14.96 3.83 -6.18
CA GLY A 64 -15.46 5.13 -6.65
C GLY A 64 -15.33 6.19 -5.56
N ASN A 65 -16.45 6.80 -5.14
CA ASN A 65 -16.53 7.74 -4.02
C ASN A 65 -17.16 7.14 -2.77
N LEU A 66 -17.18 5.81 -2.66
CA LEU A 66 -17.84 5.10 -1.59
C LEU A 66 -16.80 4.35 -0.75
N LEU A 67 -16.83 4.57 0.55
CA LEU A 67 -16.15 3.76 1.55
C LEU A 67 -17.09 2.62 1.96
N ALA A 68 -16.63 1.38 1.89
CA ALA A 68 -17.23 0.25 2.57
C ALA A 68 -16.44 0.02 3.88
N ALA A 69 -17.15 -0.05 5.00
CA ALA A 69 -16.52 -0.16 6.30
C ALA A 69 -17.34 -1.07 7.22
N GLU A 70 -16.67 -1.77 8.13
CA GLU A 70 -17.32 -2.51 9.20
C GLU A 70 -17.62 -1.58 10.37
N TYR A 71 -18.78 -1.75 10.98
CA TYR A 71 -19.26 -0.96 12.11
C TYR A 71 -20.21 -1.83 12.94
N GLU A 72 -19.86 -2.12 14.19
CA GLU A 72 -20.72 -2.90 15.12
C GLU A 72 -21.24 -4.22 14.50
N ASP A 73 -20.36 -5.02 13.89
CA ASP A 73 -20.66 -6.28 13.17
C ASP A 73 -21.49 -6.12 11.88
N ASP A 74 -21.87 -4.89 11.50
CA ASP A 74 -22.57 -4.57 10.26
C ASP A 74 -21.61 -3.96 9.22
N ILE A 75 -21.94 -4.12 7.94
CA ILE A 75 -21.28 -3.40 6.85
C ILE A 75 -22.05 -2.12 6.57
N LYS A 76 -21.36 -0.98 6.63
CA LYS A 76 -21.90 0.31 6.20
C LYS A 76 -21.18 0.87 4.99
N PHE A 77 -21.90 1.70 4.25
CA PHE A 77 -21.38 2.42 3.10
C PHE A 77 -21.50 3.91 3.34
N VAL A 78 -20.38 4.62 3.17
CA VAL A 78 -20.28 6.06 3.44
C VAL A 78 -19.80 6.75 2.18
N ASP A 79 -20.53 7.78 1.74
CA ASP A 79 -20.04 8.68 0.69
C ASP A 79 -18.81 9.42 1.22
N ILE A 80 -17.69 9.33 0.51
CA ILE A 80 -16.43 9.96 0.90
C ILE A 80 -16.58 11.47 0.96
N ASP A 81 -17.47 12.05 0.14
CA ASP A 81 -17.76 13.48 0.22
C ASP A 81 -18.40 13.87 1.55
N CYS A 82 -18.95 12.93 2.32
CA CYS A 82 -19.48 13.19 3.66
C CYS A 82 -18.42 13.11 4.76
N ILE A 83 -17.19 12.73 4.46
CA ILE A 83 -16.09 12.61 5.41
C ILE A 83 -15.25 13.88 5.37
N CYS A 84 -15.03 14.50 6.52
CA CYS A 84 -14.16 15.66 6.68
C CYS A 84 -12.73 15.25 7.01
N GLU A 85 -12.57 14.27 7.91
CA GLU A 85 -11.28 13.87 8.46
C GLU A 85 -11.24 12.36 8.66
N VAL A 86 -10.05 11.78 8.52
CA VAL A 86 -9.74 10.39 8.85
C VAL A 86 -8.58 10.41 9.84
N ILE A 87 -8.77 9.79 11.00
CA ILE A 87 -7.81 9.71 12.09
C ILE A 87 -7.43 8.24 12.23
N ALA A 88 -6.14 7.94 12.09
CA ALA A 88 -5.60 6.58 12.12
C ALA A 88 -4.36 6.54 13.01
N ASP A 89 -3.93 5.34 13.40
CA ASP A 89 -2.67 5.18 14.12
C ASP A 89 -1.49 5.61 13.21
N PRO A 90 -0.52 6.38 13.73
CA PRO A 90 0.70 6.68 12.99
C PRO A 90 1.40 5.45 12.40
N GLU A 91 1.36 4.30 13.09
CA GLU A 91 1.99 3.06 12.62
C GLU A 91 1.32 2.53 11.35
N ASP A 92 -0.02 2.50 11.30
CA ASP A 92 -0.81 2.04 10.15
C ASP A 92 -0.55 2.92 8.91
N VAL A 93 -0.49 4.25 9.12
CA VAL A 93 -0.19 5.20 8.05
C VAL A 93 1.22 4.98 7.50
N ILE A 94 2.20 4.79 8.37
CA ILE A 94 3.59 4.53 7.97
C ILE A 94 3.67 3.20 7.22
N GLU A 95 3.05 2.13 7.75
CA GLU A 95 3.08 0.83 7.12
C GLU A 95 2.42 0.85 5.74
N GLY A 96 1.27 1.50 5.60
CA GLY A 96 0.57 1.69 4.32
C GLY A 96 1.43 2.44 3.28
N LEU A 97 2.14 3.49 3.69
CA LEU A 97 3.02 4.27 2.81
C LEU A 97 4.24 3.46 2.32
N PHE A 98 4.83 2.63 3.18
CA PHE A 98 6.06 1.88 2.86
C PHE A 98 5.79 0.45 2.35
N LYS A 99 4.59 -0.12 2.53
CA LYS A 99 4.17 -1.41 1.93
C LYS A 99 4.33 -1.41 0.40
N GLN A 100 4.11 -0.27 -0.27
CA GLN A 100 4.28 -0.10 -1.72
C GLN A 100 5.76 -0.09 -2.18
N HIS A 101 6.74 -0.15 -1.28
CA HIS A 101 8.17 -0.05 -1.60
C HIS A 101 8.97 -1.33 -1.39
N ARG A 102 8.30 -2.47 -1.16
CA ARG A 102 8.99 -3.76 -1.21
C ARG A 102 9.30 -4.11 -2.67
N CYS A 103 10.53 -3.78 -3.09
CA CYS A 103 11.15 -4.38 -4.26
C CYS A 103 11.10 -5.90 -4.12
N ASN A 104 10.48 -6.60 -5.07
CA ASN A 104 10.69 -8.04 -5.21
C ASN A 104 12.12 -8.26 -5.72
N CYS A 105 12.99 -8.74 -4.84
CA CYS A 105 14.34 -9.22 -5.15
C CYS A 105 14.28 -10.58 -5.85
#